data_AF-A0A651EY04-F1
#
_entry.id   AF-A0A651EY04-F1
#
_cell.length_a   1.000
_cell.length_b   1.000
_cell.length_c   1.000
_cell.angle_alpha   90.00
_cell.angle_beta   90.00
_cell.angle_gamma   90.00
#
_symmetry.space_group_name_H-M   'P 1'
#
loop_
_entity.id
_entity.type
_entity.pdbx_description
1 polymer ?
#
loop_
_entity_poly.entity_id
_entity_poly.type
_entity_poly.pdbx_seq_one_letter_code
_entity_poly.pdbx_strand_id
1 'polypeptide(L)'
;MSRLTRQQQAISDALEGAGRPLSIEEIHAEARATIPSLGIATVYRAVRKLTEAEVAVPVSLPGEPDRYEHKCCADKHHHHFKCEECSRVFDIHGCPGGMRAMLPEGFTLHAHHITLFGLCDECRSEPPPAAARRGFTLVELLVVIAIVALLVGVLLPALGTARSAAQTAACMSNLRQLVLAQAAYSEDHNGRLVTYGLAHGPVELDESLAWLEDLREYLHPIDGVARSPADRSPHWSAEDGGQGEPVPRSQGLRFRRTSYGLNEHLTPDAPAHPITGRRIGRDNIYKVRQPATLIQWVRMAERGEFAGSDHVHAASWGNPVPIPDLPARRAAEQMQIDANGGPRTFADDARVLRASPEARAPYAFLGGSVSVRTFAEVYRSINENQFNPLLQE
;
A
#
# COMPACT_ATOMS: atom_id res chain seq x y z
N MET A 1 -8.03 19.00 51.94
CA MET A 1 -6.96 18.07 51.50
C MET A 1 -7.46 16.65 51.67
N SER A 2 -7.61 15.90 50.58
CA SER A 2 -8.00 14.49 50.63
C SER A 2 -6.84 13.66 51.21
N ARG A 3 -7.13 12.78 52.15
CA ARG A 3 -6.14 11.87 52.75
C ARG A 3 -5.54 10.95 51.67
N LEU A 4 -4.21 10.93 51.55
CA LEU A 4 -3.51 10.03 50.64
C LEU A 4 -3.76 8.56 51.01
N THR A 5 -3.89 7.70 50.01
CA THR A 5 -3.93 6.25 50.23
C THR A 5 -2.57 5.74 50.67
N ARG A 6 -2.49 4.54 51.26
CA ARG A 6 -1.23 3.94 51.71
C ARG A 6 -0.18 3.83 50.60
N GLN A 7 -0.59 3.53 49.37
CA GLN A 7 0.30 3.45 48.21
C GLN A 7 0.79 4.83 47.76
N GLN A 8 -0.11 5.82 47.73
CA GLN A 8 0.26 7.20 47.42
C GLN A 8 1.20 7.78 48.47
N GLN A 9 0.97 7.49 49.75
CA GLN A 9 1.87 7.93 50.82
C GLN A 9 3.26 7.34 50.65
N ALA A 10 3.38 6.02 50.43
CA ALA A 10 4.69 5.38 50.22
C ALA A 10 5.44 5.95 49.01
N ILE A 11 4.74 6.32 47.93
CA ILE A 11 5.35 6.96 46.75
C ILE A 11 5.74 8.41 47.05
N SER A 12 4.91 9.16 47.78
CA SER A 12 5.22 10.52 48.25
C SER A 12 6.48 10.52 49.11
N ASP A 13 6.56 9.60 50.07
CA ASP A 13 7.69 9.44 50.99
C ASP A 13 8.96 9.04 50.23
N ALA A 14 8.84 8.21 49.18
CA ALA A 14 9.98 7.85 48.32
C ALA A 14 10.52 9.05 47.53
N LEU A 15 9.63 9.89 46.99
CA LEU A 15 10.02 11.12 46.29
C LEU A 15 10.67 12.14 47.24
N GLU A 16 10.09 12.32 48.43
CA GLU A 16 10.62 13.24 49.45
C GLU A 16 11.98 12.75 49.98
N GLY A 17 12.09 11.46 50.30
CA GLY A 17 13.30 10.85 50.86
C GLY A 17 14.48 10.80 49.88
N ALA A 18 14.21 10.70 48.58
CA ALA A 18 15.26 10.69 47.57
C ALA A 18 15.92 12.07 47.36
N GLY A 19 15.20 13.17 47.62
CA GLY A 19 15.72 14.53 47.48
C GLY A 19 16.27 14.85 46.08
N ARG A 20 15.74 14.19 45.04
CA ARG A 20 16.07 14.40 43.63
C ARG A 20 14.93 13.88 42.74
N PRO A 21 14.85 14.28 41.45
CA PRO A 21 13.90 13.71 40.51
C PRO A 21 14.16 12.22 40.26
N LEU A 22 13.09 11.43 40.32
CA LEU A 22 13.10 9.97 40.12
C LEU A 22 12.32 9.55 38.87
N SER A 23 12.78 8.49 38.20
CA SER A 23 11.99 7.80 37.17
C SER A 23 10.89 6.95 37.78
N ILE A 24 9.92 6.50 36.99
CA ILE A 24 8.86 5.59 37.47
C ILE A 24 9.46 4.29 38.01
N GLU A 25 10.52 3.79 37.39
CA GLU A 25 11.26 2.58 37.80
C GLU A 25 11.99 2.81 39.12
N GLU A 26 12.62 3.97 39.32
CA GLU A 26 13.27 4.33 40.59
C GLU A 26 12.23 4.48 41.71
N ILE A 27 11.12 5.19 41.46
CA ILE A 27 10.00 5.30 42.41
C ILE A 27 9.48 3.92 42.79
N HIS A 28 9.34 3.01 41.81
CA HIS A 28 8.91 1.64 42.07
C HIS A 28 9.90 0.89 42.96
N ALA A 29 11.20 1.00 42.69
CA ALA A 29 12.25 0.37 43.49
C ALA A 29 12.23 0.88 44.93
N GLU A 30 12.20 2.20 45.13
CA GLU A 30 12.20 2.83 46.46
C GLU A 30 10.91 2.53 47.23
N ALA A 31 9.74 2.70 46.61
CA ALA A 31 8.46 2.46 47.28
C ALA A 31 8.24 0.98 47.65
N ARG A 32 8.94 0.04 47.00
CA ARG A 32 8.90 -1.39 47.36
C ARG A 32 9.58 -1.70 48.68
N ALA A 33 10.49 -0.85 49.16
CA ALA A 33 11.05 -0.99 50.51
C ALA A 33 9.94 -0.91 51.58
N THR A 34 8.92 -0.10 51.33
CA THR A 34 7.76 0.07 52.23
C THR A 34 6.61 -0.88 51.87
N ILE A 35 6.38 -1.14 50.57
CA ILE A 35 5.31 -2.02 50.08
C ILE A 35 5.87 -3.05 49.08
N PRO A 36 6.36 -4.21 49.54
CA PRO A 36 7.05 -5.19 48.68
C PRO A 36 6.22 -5.72 47.50
N SER A 37 4.89 -5.73 47.63
CA SER A 37 3.92 -6.19 46.63
C SER A 37 3.46 -5.10 45.65
N LEU A 38 4.04 -3.89 45.70
CA LEU A 38 3.67 -2.80 44.81
C LEU A 38 4.03 -3.15 43.36
N GLY A 39 3.05 -3.06 42.45
CA GLY A 39 3.25 -3.28 41.01
C GLY A 39 3.49 -1.97 40.26
N ILE A 40 4.25 -2.03 39.16
CA ILE A 40 4.64 -0.86 38.34
C ILE A 40 3.42 -0.09 37.81
N ALA A 41 2.37 -0.77 37.34
CA ALA A 41 1.15 -0.14 36.85
C ALA A 41 0.40 0.66 37.95
N THR A 42 0.59 0.28 39.22
CA THR A 42 0.04 1.02 40.36
C THR A 42 0.85 2.28 40.65
N VAL A 43 2.17 2.25 40.44
CA VAL A 43 3.03 3.44 40.54
C VAL A 43 2.60 4.50 39.53
N TYR A 44 2.46 4.14 38.24
CA TYR A 44 1.97 5.06 37.20
C TYR A 44 0.65 5.74 37.58
N ARG A 45 -0.33 4.97 38.05
CA ARG A 45 -1.64 5.51 38.46
C ARG A 45 -1.55 6.40 39.69
N ALA A 46 -0.69 6.05 40.66
CA ALA A 46 -0.51 6.82 41.87
C ALA A 46 0.25 8.13 41.63
N VAL A 47 1.33 8.10 40.84
CA VAL A 47 2.10 9.30 40.44
C VAL A 47 1.22 10.28 39.68
N ARG A 48 0.39 9.80 38.75
CA ARG A 48 -0.60 10.66 38.06
C ARG A 48 -1.52 11.37 39.07
N LYS A 49 -2.09 10.64 40.03
CA LYS A 49 -2.96 11.22 41.07
C LYS A 49 -2.21 12.19 42.00
N LEU A 50 -0.95 11.92 42.31
CA LEU A 50 -0.11 12.80 43.12
C LEU A 50 0.24 14.08 42.36
N THR A 51 0.41 14.00 41.05
CA THR A 51 0.61 15.15 40.17
C THR A 51 -0.64 16.02 40.09
N GLU A 52 -1.82 15.39 39.93
CA GLU A 52 -3.12 16.08 39.97
C GLU A 52 -3.39 16.76 41.33
N ALA A 53 -2.81 16.23 42.41
CA ALA A 53 -2.88 16.80 43.76
C ALA A 53 -1.73 17.78 44.08
N GLU A 54 -0.88 18.10 43.10
CA GLU A 54 0.34 18.91 43.25
C GLU A 54 1.32 18.41 44.32
N VAL A 55 1.31 17.13 44.65
CA VAL A 55 2.27 16.52 45.59
C VAL A 55 3.54 16.08 44.86
N ALA A 56 3.41 15.61 43.62
CA ALA A 56 4.53 15.28 42.74
C ALA A 56 4.58 16.28 41.58
N VAL A 57 5.77 16.77 41.25
CA VAL A 57 6.00 17.74 40.17
C VAL A 57 6.81 17.06 39.06
N PRO A 58 6.38 17.13 37.79
CA PRO A 58 7.10 16.54 36.69
C PRO A 58 8.31 17.40 36.28
N VAL A 59 9.43 16.74 36.02
CA VAL A 59 10.67 17.29 35.48
C VAL A 59 10.88 16.71 34.09
N SER A 60 10.59 17.53 33.07
CA SER A 60 10.71 17.12 31.68
C SER A 60 12.14 17.20 31.17
N LEU A 61 12.56 16.14 30.49
CA LEU A 61 13.88 16.00 29.86
C LEU A 61 13.69 15.82 28.35
N PRO A 62 14.50 16.47 27.49
CA PRO A 62 14.35 16.35 26.04
C PRO A 62 14.47 14.89 25.56
N GLY A 63 13.40 14.37 24.93
CA GLY A 63 13.40 13.04 24.32
C GLY A 63 13.26 11.86 25.28
N GLU A 64 13.02 12.11 26.58
CA GLU A 64 12.89 11.07 27.61
C GLU A 64 11.57 11.20 28.38
N PRO A 65 11.08 10.10 29.01
CA PRO A 65 9.96 10.18 29.93
C PRO A 65 10.24 11.14 31.10
N ASP A 66 9.19 11.81 31.58
CA ASP A 66 9.31 12.72 32.74
C ASP A 66 9.87 12.00 33.97
N ARG A 67 10.68 12.74 34.74
CA ARG A 67 11.04 12.39 36.11
C ARG A 67 10.08 13.11 37.06
N TYR A 68 10.00 12.66 38.30
CA TYR A 68 9.11 13.26 39.29
C TYR A 68 9.88 13.57 40.55
N GLU A 69 9.60 14.72 41.13
CA GLU A 69 10.11 15.15 42.43
C GLU A 69 8.96 15.51 43.36
N HIS A 70 9.23 15.55 44.66
CA HIS A 70 8.23 15.97 45.64
C HIS A 70 8.07 17.50 45.63
N LYS A 71 6.84 17.99 45.85
CA LYS A 71 6.53 19.44 45.87
C LYS A 71 7.48 20.24 46.78
N CYS A 72 7.83 19.70 47.95
CA CYS A 72 8.71 20.41 48.89
C CYS A 72 10.13 20.67 48.35
N CYS A 73 10.57 19.84 47.41
CA CYS A 73 11.85 20.02 46.70
C CYS A 73 11.64 20.96 45.51
N ALA A 74 10.56 20.74 44.75
CA ALA A 74 10.15 21.56 43.60
C ALA A 74 10.01 23.06 43.91
N ASP A 75 9.49 23.39 45.09
CA ASP A 75 9.26 24.78 45.52
C ASP A 75 10.56 25.56 45.80
N LYS A 76 11.70 24.85 45.97
CA LYS A 76 13.00 25.50 46.16
C LYS A 76 13.60 25.82 44.80
N HIS A 77 14.24 26.98 44.67
CA HIS A 77 14.93 27.31 43.42
C HIS A 77 16.15 26.39 43.21
N HIS A 78 16.06 25.47 42.24
CA HIS A 78 17.13 24.55 41.88
C HIS A 78 17.14 24.30 40.36
N HIS A 79 18.21 23.70 39.87
CA HIS A 79 18.39 23.26 38.49
C HIS A 79 18.69 21.77 38.45
N HIS A 80 18.68 21.17 37.27
CA HIS A 80 18.88 19.73 37.14
C HIS A 80 20.23 19.40 36.51
N PHE A 81 20.85 18.32 36.96
CA PHE A 81 21.96 17.66 36.28
C PHE A 81 21.56 16.23 35.93
N LYS A 82 21.74 15.83 34.67
CA LYS A 82 21.53 14.45 34.22
C LYS A 82 22.86 13.76 33.96
N CYS A 83 23.05 12.61 34.61
CA CYS A 83 24.15 11.73 34.25
C CYS A 83 23.85 11.00 32.93
N GLU A 84 24.76 11.04 31.97
CA GLU A 84 24.60 10.39 30.66
C GLU A 84 24.83 8.87 30.72
N GLU A 85 25.57 8.38 31.72
CA GLU A 85 25.89 6.96 31.87
C GLU A 85 24.77 6.21 32.62
N CYS A 86 24.46 6.60 33.87
CA CYS A 86 23.44 5.93 34.67
C CYS A 86 22.02 6.51 34.52
N SER A 87 21.85 7.58 33.74
CA SER A 87 20.56 8.25 33.49
C SER A 87 19.82 8.81 34.72
N ARG A 88 20.49 8.86 35.89
CA ARG A 88 19.98 9.52 37.11
C ARG A 88 20.00 11.04 36.98
N VAL A 89 19.01 11.69 37.59
CA VAL A 89 18.89 13.15 37.65
C VAL A 89 19.09 13.63 39.08
N PHE A 90 19.79 14.75 39.22
CA PHE A 90 20.24 15.32 40.49
C PHE A 90 19.93 16.82 40.54
N ASP A 91 19.73 17.32 41.75
CA ASP A 91 19.53 18.74 41.99
C ASP A 91 20.86 19.49 42.02
N ILE A 92 20.88 20.66 41.38
CA ILE A 92 21.93 21.65 41.48
C ILE A 92 21.36 22.85 42.23
N HIS A 93 21.92 23.11 43.41
CA HIS A 93 21.57 24.26 44.22
C HIS A 93 22.37 25.48 43.76
N GLY A 94 21.82 26.25 42.83
CA GLY A 94 22.41 27.49 42.36
C GLY A 94 21.93 27.88 40.98
N CYS A 95 21.84 29.19 40.74
CA CYS A 95 21.47 29.74 39.44
C CYS A 95 22.66 30.54 38.87
N PRO A 96 23.01 30.39 37.59
CA PRO A 96 24.05 31.19 36.95
C PRO A 96 23.79 32.71 36.99
N GLY A 97 22.55 33.14 37.27
CA GLY A 97 22.16 34.54 37.30
C GLY A 97 22.13 35.16 35.90
N GLY A 98 21.87 36.48 35.82
CA GLY A 98 22.04 37.26 34.58
C GLY A 98 21.00 37.06 33.47
N MET A 99 20.10 36.07 33.54
CA MET A 99 19.13 35.79 32.46
C MET A 99 18.20 36.96 32.13
N ARG A 100 17.85 37.80 33.10
CA ARG A 100 17.04 39.01 32.83
C ARG A 100 17.73 39.98 31.87
N ALA A 101 19.07 40.05 31.90
CA ALA A 101 19.84 40.91 31.00
C ALA A 101 19.96 40.34 29.58
N MET A 102 19.57 39.08 29.37
CA MET A 102 19.55 38.45 28.04
C MET A 102 18.20 38.61 27.32
N LEU A 103 17.19 39.16 28.01
CA LEU A 103 15.88 39.40 27.42
C LEU A 103 15.93 40.62 26.48
N PRO A 104 15.28 40.56 25.30
CA PRO A 104 15.06 41.74 24.47
C PRO A 104 14.23 42.81 25.22
N GLU A 105 14.34 44.07 24.78
CA GLU A 105 13.52 45.15 25.33
C GLU A 105 12.02 44.82 25.22
N GLY A 106 11.29 45.01 26.33
CA GLY A 106 9.84 44.76 26.41
C GLY A 106 9.44 43.34 26.83
N PHE A 107 10.38 42.41 27.06
CA PHE A 107 10.07 41.04 27.46
C PHE A 107 10.15 40.84 28.99
N THR A 108 9.27 40.00 29.53
CA THR A 108 9.23 39.63 30.95
C THR A 108 9.56 38.15 31.16
N LEU A 109 10.54 37.85 32.01
CA LEU A 109 10.90 36.48 32.38
C LEU A 109 10.04 35.98 33.54
N HIS A 110 9.25 34.94 33.29
CA HIS A 110 8.38 34.29 34.29
C HIS A 110 9.00 33.04 34.94
N ALA A 111 9.77 32.25 34.18
CA ALA A 111 10.43 31.04 34.67
C ALA A 111 11.63 30.70 33.78
N HIS A 112 12.59 29.94 34.32
CA HIS A 112 13.69 29.34 33.56
C HIS A 112 13.97 27.93 34.04
N HIS A 113 14.27 27.04 33.10
CA HIS A 113 14.56 25.63 33.35
C HIS A 113 15.93 25.35 32.75
N ILE A 114 16.89 24.92 33.59
CA ILE A 114 18.26 24.60 33.16
C ILE A 114 18.54 23.15 33.55
N THR A 115 18.96 22.37 32.55
CA THR A 115 19.43 21.00 32.75
C THR A 115 20.84 20.88 32.17
N LEU A 116 21.79 20.50 33.02
CA LEU A 116 23.17 20.20 32.62
C LEU A 116 23.33 18.70 32.38
N PHE A 117 24.23 18.32 31.48
CA PHE A 117 24.49 16.92 31.11
C PHE A 117 25.97 16.59 31.34
N GLY A 118 26.26 15.38 31.81
CA GLY A 118 27.63 14.90 32.00
C GLY A 118 27.70 13.60 32.79
N LEU A 119 28.78 13.38 33.54
CA LEU A 119 28.96 12.19 34.38
C LEU A 119 28.86 12.53 35.87
N CYS A 120 28.13 11.71 36.64
CA CYS A 120 28.12 11.81 38.10
C CYS A 120 29.40 11.22 38.72
N ASP A 121 29.64 11.49 40.01
CA ASP A 121 30.85 11.05 40.69
C ASP A 121 31.01 9.52 40.71
N GLU A 122 29.93 8.78 40.92
CA GLU A 122 29.91 7.32 40.86
C GLU A 122 30.33 6.81 39.47
N CYS A 123 29.75 7.35 38.39
CA CYS A 123 30.09 6.94 37.02
C CYS A 123 31.47 7.43 36.57
N ARG A 124 32.03 8.47 37.22
CA ARG A 124 33.39 8.95 36.94
C ARG A 124 34.46 8.11 37.67
N SER A 125 34.11 7.58 38.85
CA SER A 125 35.03 6.87 39.74
C SER A 125 35.00 5.36 39.57
N GLU A 126 33.96 4.80 38.96
CA GLU A 126 33.99 3.43 38.46
C GLU A 126 34.93 3.35 37.25
N PRO A 127 36.10 2.69 37.33
CA PRO A 127 36.70 2.18 36.11
C PRO A 127 35.63 1.32 35.44
N PRO A 128 35.41 1.44 34.11
CA PRO A 128 34.43 0.60 33.44
C PRO A 128 34.71 -0.83 33.89
N PRO A 129 33.72 -1.60 34.37
CA PRO A 129 33.94 -3.03 34.54
C PRO A 129 34.55 -3.46 33.22
N ALA A 130 35.66 -4.20 33.28
CA ALA A 130 36.16 -4.87 32.10
C ALA A 130 35.03 -5.78 31.65
N ALA A 131 34.12 -5.22 30.85
CA ALA A 131 33.08 -5.91 30.19
C ALA A 131 33.90 -6.82 29.31
N ALA A 132 34.06 -8.06 29.77
CA ALA A 132 34.33 -9.17 28.90
C ALA A 132 33.27 -9.00 27.83
N ARG A 133 33.65 -8.36 26.71
CA ARG A 133 32.79 -8.20 25.57
C ARG A 133 32.48 -9.64 25.24
N ARG A 134 31.28 -10.09 25.61
CA ARG A 134 30.78 -11.40 25.25
C ARG A 134 30.61 -11.31 23.75
N GLY A 135 31.70 -11.56 23.04
CA GLY A 135 31.68 -11.71 21.60
C GLY A 135 30.70 -12.83 21.32
N PHE A 136 29.80 -12.60 20.37
CA PHE A 136 28.88 -13.62 19.90
C PHE A 136 29.68 -14.87 19.56
N THR A 137 29.36 -15.99 20.18
CA THR A 137 29.99 -17.26 19.83
C THR A 137 29.57 -17.64 18.40
N LEU A 138 30.43 -18.37 17.70
CA LEU A 138 30.12 -18.85 16.35
C LEU A 138 28.80 -19.65 16.32
N VAL A 139 28.50 -20.39 17.39
CA VAL A 139 27.24 -21.14 17.54
C VAL A 139 26.03 -20.21 17.65
N GLU A 140 26.10 -19.17 18.49
CA GLU A 140 25.01 -18.20 18.61
C GLU A 140 24.73 -17.50 17.28
N LEU A 141 25.79 -17.12 16.53
CA LEU A 141 25.63 -16.47 15.24
C LEU A 141 24.96 -17.40 14.23
N LEU A 142 25.39 -18.66 14.19
CA LEU A 142 24.81 -19.67 13.31
C LEU A 142 23.33 -19.94 13.62
N VAL A 143 22.94 -19.96 14.90
CA VAL A 143 21.54 -20.11 15.29
C VAL A 143 20.71 -18.91 14.84
N VAL A 144 21.22 -17.68 15.01
CA VAL A 144 20.49 -16.46 14.59
C VAL A 144 20.29 -16.44 13.08
N ILE A 145 21.33 -16.70 12.28
CA ILE A 145 21.16 -16.73 10.82
C ILE A 145 20.23 -17.86 10.38
N ALA A 146 20.22 -19.01 11.08
CA ALA A 146 19.31 -20.11 10.79
C ALA A 146 17.85 -19.73 11.07
N ILE A 147 17.59 -19.05 12.20
CA ILE A 147 16.26 -18.54 12.55
C ILE A 147 15.83 -17.46 11.55
N VAL A 148 16.70 -16.49 11.22
CA VAL A 148 16.39 -15.45 10.23
C VAL A 148 16.10 -16.06 8.86
N ALA A 149 16.93 -17.02 8.40
CA ALA A 149 16.70 -17.72 7.13
C ALA A 149 15.38 -18.48 7.11
N LEU A 150 15.03 -19.15 8.21
CA LEU A 150 13.74 -19.83 8.37
C LEU A 150 12.57 -18.83 8.35
N LEU A 151 12.65 -17.74 9.12
CA LEU A 151 11.61 -16.70 9.19
C LEU A 151 11.41 -16.03 7.83
N VAL A 152 12.49 -15.65 7.15
CA VAL A 152 12.46 -15.09 5.79
C VAL A 152 11.88 -16.10 4.80
N GLY A 153 12.24 -17.39 4.91
CA GLY A 153 11.71 -18.47 4.09
C GLY A 153 10.20 -18.64 4.19
N VAL A 154 9.61 -18.39 5.37
CA VAL A 154 8.15 -18.43 5.58
C VAL A 154 7.49 -17.10 5.16
N LEU A 155 8.16 -15.96 5.35
CA LEU A 155 7.57 -14.63 5.10
C LEU A 155 7.51 -14.28 3.61
N LEU A 156 8.52 -14.63 2.81
CA LEU A 156 8.60 -14.25 1.39
C LEU A 156 7.44 -14.79 0.53
N PRO A 157 7.01 -16.06 0.64
CA PRO A 157 5.85 -16.56 -0.10
C PRO A 157 4.56 -15.82 0.26
N ALA A 158 4.35 -15.51 1.54
CA ALA A 158 3.17 -14.79 2.03
C ALA A 158 3.10 -13.35 1.50
N LEU A 159 4.25 -12.67 1.41
CA LEU A 159 4.32 -11.34 0.79
C LEU A 159 4.03 -11.39 -0.72
N GLY A 160 4.48 -12.44 -1.40
CA GLY A 160 4.20 -12.66 -2.82
C GLY A 160 2.70 -12.79 -3.12
N THR A 161 1.99 -13.60 -2.33
CA THR A 161 0.54 -13.79 -2.47
C THR A 161 -0.24 -12.52 -2.11
N ALA A 162 0.13 -11.85 -1.01
CA ALA A 162 -0.48 -10.59 -0.60
C ALA A 162 -0.31 -9.50 -1.67
N ARG A 163 0.88 -9.35 -2.24
CA ARG A 163 1.15 -8.40 -3.33
C ARG A 163 0.34 -8.71 -4.58
N SER A 164 0.24 -9.98 -4.98
CA SER A 164 -0.55 -10.40 -6.13
C SER A 164 -2.05 -10.13 -5.93
N ALA A 165 -2.57 -10.39 -4.74
CA ALA A 165 -3.95 -10.08 -4.37
C ALA A 165 -4.22 -8.56 -4.40
N ALA A 166 -3.30 -7.75 -3.86
CA ALA A 166 -3.41 -6.29 -3.89
C ALA A 166 -3.39 -5.74 -5.32
N GLN A 167 -2.49 -6.24 -6.18
CA GLN A 167 -2.43 -5.88 -7.60
C GLN A 167 -3.73 -6.26 -8.34
N THR A 168 -4.31 -7.41 -8.03
CA THR A 168 -5.61 -7.84 -8.57
C THR A 168 -6.73 -6.90 -8.14
N ALA A 169 -6.81 -6.58 -6.85
CA ALA A 169 -7.83 -5.69 -6.31
C ALA A 169 -7.75 -4.30 -6.94
N ALA A 170 -6.54 -3.76 -7.09
CA ALA A 170 -6.31 -2.49 -7.77
C ALA A 170 -6.69 -2.55 -9.26
N CYS A 171 -6.31 -3.62 -9.96
CA CYS A 171 -6.70 -3.83 -11.36
C CYS A 171 -8.22 -3.86 -11.54
N MET A 172 -8.94 -4.56 -10.65
CA MET A 172 -10.40 -4.58 -10.64
C MET A 172 -11.02 -3.22 -10.29
N SER A 173 -10.35 -2.43 -9.45
CA SER A 173 -10.75 -1.05 -9.16
C SER A 173 -10.66 -0.17 -10.42
N ASN A 174 -9.56 -0.25 -11.17
CA ASN A 174 -9.40 0.48 -12.43
C ASN A 174 -10.46 0.07 -13.46
N LEU A 175 -10.73 -1.24 -13.60
CA LEU A 175 -11.82 -1.73 -14.46
C LEU A 175 -13.19 -1.18 -14.05
N ARG A 176 -13.48 -1.09 -12.75
CA ARG A 176 -14.73 -0.47 -12.26
C ARG A 176 -14.79 1.01 -12.62
N GLN A 177 -13.69 1.74 -12.47
CA GLN A 177 -13.61 3.15 -12.86
C GLN A 177 -13.86 3.33 -14.36
N LEU A 178 -13.29 2.46 -15.22
CA LEU A 178 -13.55 2.47 -16.66
C LEU A 178 -15.04 2.24 -16.99
N VAL A 179 -15.71 1.30 -16.32
CA VAL A 179 -17.15 1.07 -16.54
C VAL A 179 -17.99 2.27 -16.06
N LEU A 180 -17.64 2.87 -14.92
CA LEU A 180 -18.34 4.06 -14.42
C LEU A 180 -18.16 5.27 -15.36
N ALA A 181 -16.94 5.47 -15.85
CA ALA A 181 -16.64 6.53 -16.81
C ALA A 181 -17.36 6.32 -18.14
N GLN A 182 -17.41 5.08 -18.65
CA GLN A 182 -18.25 4.74 -19.78
C GLN A 182 -19.70 5.11 -19.52
N ALA A 183 -20.25 4.73 -18.37
CA ALA A 183 -21.67 4.96 -18.07
C ALA A 183 -21.99 6.46 -18.07
N ALA A 184 -21.12 7.27 -17.46
CA ALA A 184 -21.22 8.73 -17.48
C ALA A 184 -21.11 9.29 -18.91
N TYR A 185 -20.09 8.88 -19.67
CA TYR A 185 -19.96 9.25 -21.09
C TYR A 185 -21.23 8.91 -21.88
N SER A 186 -21.79 7.72 -21.67
CA SER A 186 -22.96 7.26 -22.41
C SER A 186 -24.18 8.11 -22.10
N GLU A 187 -24.36 8.53 -20.85
CA GLU A 187 -25.45 9.44 -20.46
C GLU A 187 -25.34 10.77 -21.20
N ASP A 188 -24.13 11.34 -21.25
CA ASP A 188 -23.87 12.62 -21.91
C ASP A 188 -23.92 12.53 -23.46
N HIS A 189 -23.78 11.33 -24.02
CA HIS A 189 -23.69 11.08 -25.46
C HIS A 189 -24.86 10.24 -26.01
N ASN A 190 -26.06 10.38 -25.46
CA ASN A 190 -27.29 9.72 -25.94
C ASN A 190 -27.16 8.18 -26.05
N GLY A 191 -26.53 7.58 -25.05
CA GLY A 191 -26.29 6.15 -24.93
C GLY A 191 -25.13 5.61 -25.78
N ARG A 192 -24.36 6.47 -26.48
CA ARG A 192 -23.22 6.01 -27.29
C ARG A 192 -22.12 5.40 -26.43
N LEU A 193 -21.51 4.34 -26.93
CA LEU A 193 -20.33 3.73 -26.33
C LEU A 193 -19.05 4.29 -26.94
N VAL A 194 -17.96 4.32 -26.16
CA VAL A 194 -16.64 4.78 -26.66
C VAL A 194 -16.06 3.77 -27.63
N THR A 195 -15.09 4.22 -28.43
CA THR A 195 -14.47 3.37 -29.46
C THR A 195 -12.98 3.18 -29.24
N TYR A 196 -12.36 2.42 -30.13
CA TYR A 196 -10.94 2.14 -30.12
C TYR A 196 -10.25 2.91 -31.25
N GLY A 197 -8.97 3.19 -31.06
CA GLY A 197 -8.17 3.95 -32.01
C GLY A 197 -6.68 3.59 -32.00
N LEU A 198 -6.24 2.75 -31.06
CA LEU A 198 -4.82 2.37 -31.00
C LEU A 198 -4.49 1.22 -31.95
N ALA A 199 -3.52 1.49 -32.83
CA ALA A 199 -3.00 0.57 -33.82
C ALA A 199 -2.33 -0.68 -33.20
N HIS A 200 -2.51 -1.83 -33.85
CA HIS A 200 -1.78 -3.06 -33.55
C HIS A 200 -1.41 -3.82 -34.83
N GLY A 201 -0.29 -4.55 -34.81
CA GLY A 201 0.26 -5.17 -36.01
C GLY A 201 0.58 -4.12 -37.11
N PRO A 202 0.38 -4.44 -38.41
CA PRO A 202 0.65 -3.52 -39.51
C PRO A 202 -0.50 -2.53 -39.80
N VAL A 203 -1.58 -2.56 -39.02
CA VAL A 203 -2.76 -1.71 -39.24
C VAL A 203 -2.55 -0.36 -38.57
N GLU A 204 -2.76 0.72 -39.32
CA GLU A 204 -2.83 2.08 -38.76
C GLU A 204 -4.29 2.45 -38.49
N LEU A 205 -4.53 3.06 -37.34
CA LEU A 205 -5.83 3.53 -36.87
C LEU A 205 -5.72 4.98 -36.43
N ASP A 206 -6.86 5.65 -36.31
CA ASP A 206 -6.93 7.02 -35.82
C ASP A 206 -6.87 7.05 -34.30
N GLU A 207 -5.71 7.39 -33.74
CA GLU A 207 -5.51 7.45 -32.28
C GLU A 207 -6.43 8.48 -31.60
N SER A 208 -6.95 9.47 -32.34
CA SER A 208 -7.90 10.45 -31.78
C SER A 208 -9.25 9.83 -31.40
N LEU A 209 -9.56 8.64 -31.93
CA LEU A 209 -10.75 7.87 -31.60
C LEU A 209 -10.54 6.90 -30.42
N ALA A 210 -9.31 6.77 -29.91
CA ALA A 210 -9.05 5.86 -28.80
C ALA A 210 -9.87 6.29 -27.58
N TRP A 211 -10.47 5.33 -26.88
CA TRP A 211 -11.28 5.62 -25.68
C TRP A 211 -10.55 6.42 -24.61
N LEU A 212 -9.21 6.41 -24.61
CA LEU A 212 -8.38 7.24 -23.76
C LEU A 212 -8.68 8.74 -23.95
N GLU A 213 -9.00 9.13 -25.18
CA GLU A 213 -9.33 10.51 -25.53
C GLU A 213 -10.77 10.83 -25.10
N ASP A 214 -11.74 9.95 -25.43
CA ASP A 214 -13.15 10.11 -25.05
C ASP A 214 -13.38 10.13 -23.53
N LEU A 215 -12.68 9.27 -22.78
CA LEU A 215 -12.87 9.12 -21.34
C LEU A 215 -11.98 10.04 -20.49
N ARG A 216 -11.11 10.86 -21.09
CA ARG A 216 -10.18 11.72 -20.34
C ARG A 216 -10.91 12.70 -19.42
N GLU A 217 -12.07 13.22 -19.82
CA GLU A 217 -12.86 14.14 -19.00
C GLU A 217 -13.55 13.45 -17.82
N TYR A 218 -13.79 12.14 -17.92
CA TYR A 218 -14.49 11.34 -16.91
C TYR A 218 -13.53 10.60 -15.96
N LEU A 219 -12.25 10.48 -16.34
CA LEU A 219 -11.19 9.81 -15.58
C LEU A 219 -9.98 10.72 -15.43
N HIS A 220 -9.87 11.43 -14.31
CA HIS A 220 -8.76 12.34 -14.07
C HIS A 220 -7.94 11.99 -12.80
N PRO A 221 -6.60 11.77 -12.91
CA PRO A 221 -5.84 11.66 -14.15
C PRO A 221 -6.05 10.29 -14.82
N ILE A 222 -6.22 10.27 -16.15
CA ILE A 222 -6.49 9.03 -16.89
C ILE A 222 -5.32 8.02 -16.78
N ASP A 223 -4.09 8.52 -16.72
CA ASP A 223 -2.89 7.69 -16.62
C ASP A 223 -2.85 6.84 -15.34
N GLY A 224 -3.52 7.30 -14.28
CA GLY A 224 -3.66 6.54 -13.04
C GLY A 224 -4.57 5.31 -13.17
N VAL A 225 -5.45 5.30 -14.18
CA VAL A 225 -6.41 4.22 -14.45
C VAL A 225 -5.97 3.38 -15.63
N ALA A 226 -5.46 4.00 -16.70
CA ALA A 226 -5.07 3.34 -17.95
C ALA A 226 -3.98 2.28 -17.75
N ARG A 227 -3.10 2.43 -16.75
CA ARG A 227 -2.06 1.44 -16.43
C ARG A 227 -2.45 0.59 -15.23
N SER A 228 -2.52 -0.73 -15.45
CA SER A 228 -2.72 -1.72 -14.41
C SER A 228 -1.48 -1.85 -13.53
N PRO A 229 -1.60 -1.86 -12.18
CA PRO A 229 -0.45 -2.07 -11.27
C PRO A 229 0.21 -3.45 -11.39
N ALA A 230 -0.44 -4.38 -12.07
CA ALA A 230 0.10 -5.70 -12.38
C ALA A 230 0.86 -5.74 -13.72
N ASP A 231 0.89 -4.64 -14.49
CA ASP A 231 1.39 -4.63 -15.88
C ASP A 231 2.90 -4.71 -15.93
N ARG A 232 3.40 -5.79 -16.55
CA ARG A 232 4.83 -6.07 -16.71
C ARG A 232 5.28 -5.96 -18.16
N SER A 233 4.48 -5.33 -19.01
CA SER A 233 4.82 -5.08 -20.39
C SER A 233 6.12 -4.27 -20.46
N PRO A 234 7.09 -4.68 -21.30
CA PRO A 234 8.27 -3.86 -21.55
C PRO A 234 7.94 -2.67 -22.48
N HIS A 235 6.73 -2.63 -23.05
CA HIS A 235 6.37 -1.73 -24.13
C HIS A 235 5.91 -0.34 -23.71
N TRP A 236 5.93 -0.05 -22.41
CA TRP A 236 5.78 1.31 -21.90
C TRP A 236 7.01 2.14 -22.25
N SER A 237 6.81 3.39 -22.67
CA SER A 237 7.90 4.31 -22.99
C SER A 237 8.80 4.55 -21.78
N ALA A 238 10.06 4.95 -21.99
CA ALA A 238 10.95 5.30 -20.87
C ALA A 238 10.44 6.53 -20.10
N GLU A 239 9.78 7.46 -20.80
CA GLU A 239 9.17 8.67 -20.22
C GLU A 239 8.03 8.31 -19.25
N ASP A 240 7.26 7.26 -19.58
CA ASP A 240 6.18 6.72 -18.74
C ASP A 240 6.69 5.73 -17.68
N GLY A 241 8.00 5.69 -17.41
CA GLY A 241 8.60 4.77 -16.43
C GLY A 241 8.57 3.30 -16.86
N GLY A 242 8.60 3.04 -18.17
CA GLY A 242 8.69 1.72 -18.79
C GLY A 242 10.12 1.32 -19.17
N GLN A 243 10.24 0.17 -19.86
CA GLN A 243 11.53 -0.32 -20.35
C GLN A 243 11.91 0.29 -21.72
N GLY A 244 10.98 0.99 -22.38
CA GLY A 244 11.24 1.67 -23.65
C GLY A 244 11.39 0.72 -24.83
N GLU A 245 10.87 -0.51 -24.76
CA GLU A 245 10.86 -1.43 -25.91
C GLU A 245 9.67 -1.12 -26.83
N PRO A 246 9.85 -0.71 -28.10
CA PRO A 246 8.70 -0.46 -28.98
C PRO A 246 7.83 -1.71 -29.17
N VAL A 247 6.54 -1.52 -29.43
CA VAL A 247 5.60 -2.61 -29.70
C VAL A 247 6.07 -3.37 -30.96
N PRO A 248 6.06 -4.72 -30.99
CA PRO A 248 6.43 -5.49 -32.18
C PRO A 248 5.63 -5.07 -33.42
N ARG A 249 6.29 -5.08 -34.59
CA ARG A 249 5.73 -4.64 -35.89
C ARG A 249 5.25 -3.18 -35.95
N SER A 250 5.64 -2.33 -35.00
CA SER A 250 5.39 -0.87 -35.04
C SER A 250 6.44 -0.05 -35.78
N GLN A 251 7.44 -0.69 -36.41
CA GLN A 251 8.60 -0.02 -37.01
C GLN A 251 9.40 0.85 -36.01
N GLY A 252 9.26 0.61 -34.71
CA GLY A 252 9.93 1.37 -33.65
C GLY A 252 9.21 2.65 -33.25
N LEU A 253 8.01 2.90 -33.79
CA LEU A 253 7.31 4.19 -33.65
C LEU A 253 6.24 4.21 -32.56
N ARG A 254 5.83 3.05 -32.02
CA ARG A 254 4.71 2.97 -31.07
C ARG A 254 5.09 2.31 -29.75
N PHE A 255 4.56 2.88 -28.68
CA PHE A 255 4.62 2.37 -27.31
C PHE A 255 3.22 2.06 -26.79
N ARG A 256 3.14 1.22 -25.77
CA ARG A 256 1.89 0.91 -25.06
C ARG A 256 1.41 2.15 -24.31
N ARG A 257 0.11 2.44 -24.45
CA ARG A 257 -0.57 3.57 -23.79
C ARG A 257 -1.56 3.13 -22.71
N THR A 258 -2.00 1.86 -22.76
CA THR A 258 -3.00 1.31 -21.82
C THR A 258 -2.76 -0.17 -21.54
N SER A 259 -3.11 -0.59 -20.33
CA SER A 259 -3.22 -1.99 -19.92
C SER A 259 -4.57 -2.64 -20.23
N TYR A 260 -5.57 -1.83 -20.57
CA TYR A 260 -6.96 -2.22 -20.72
C TYR A 260 -7.44 -2.00 -22.14
N GLY A 261 -8.36 -2.84 -22.58
CA GLY A 261 -8.94 -2.71 -23.91
C GLY A 261 -10.41 -3.08 -23.97
N LEU A 262 -11.03 -2.58 -25.03
CA LEU A 262 -12.44 -2.70 -25.33
C LEU A 262 -12.77 -4.01 -26.04
N ASN A 263 -13.98 -4.47 -25.77
CA ASN A 263 -14.68 -5.40 -26.65
C ASN A 263 -15.07 -4.71 -27.96
N GLU A 264 -14.48 -5.14 -29.08
CA GLU A 264 -14.77 -4.61 -30.42
C GLU A 264 -16.26 -4.63 -30.80
N HIS A 265 -17.05 -5.56 -30.26
CA HIS A 265 -18.47 -5.66 -30.57
C HIS A 265 -19.30 -4.50 -30.01
N LEU A 266 -18.71 -3.67 -29.15
CA LEU A 266 -19.35 -2.50 -28.56
C LEU A 266 -18.96 -1.19 -29.25
N THR A 267 -18.40 -1.28 -30.46
CA THR A 267 -17.92 -0.12 -31.23
C THR A 267 -18.67 0.05 -32.56
N PRO A 268 -18.67 1.25 -33.16
CA PRO A 268 -19.32 1.50 -34.44
C PRO A 268 -18.81 0.60 -35.57
N ASP A 269 -17.51 0.30 -35.58
CA ASP A 269 -16.83 -0.50 -36.60
C ASP A 269 -16.74 -1.99 -36.24
N ALA A 270 -17.64 -2.47 -35.38
CA ALA A 270 -17.67 -3.86 -34.97
C ALA A 270 -17.68 -4.83 -36.17
N PRO A 271 -16.92 -5.94 -36.07
CA PRO A 271 -16.79 -6.88 -37.17
C PRO A 271 -18.12 -7.55 -37.51
N ALA A 272 -18.24 -7.94 -38.78
CA ALA A 272 -19.32 -8.80 -39.24
C ALA A 272 -19.18 -10.23 -38.69
N HIS A 273 -20.30 -10.93 -38.54
CA HIS A 273 -20.29 -12.33 -38.14
C HIS A 273 -19.53 -13.18 -39.16
N PRO A 274 -18.52 -13.97 -38.75
CA PRO A 274 -17.70 -14.73 -39.70
C PRO A 274 -18.47 -15.70 -40.58
N ILE A 275 -19.61 -16.21 -40.09
CA ILE A 275 -20.46 -17.16 -40.83
C ILE A 275 -21.60 -16.47 -41.61
N THR A 276 -22.19 -15.39 -41.08
CA THR A 276 -23.44 -14.83 -41.63
C THR A 276 -23.24 -13.49 -42.33
N GLY A 277 -22.07 -12.85 -42.18
CA GLY A 277 -21.75 -11.55 -42.79
C GLY A 277 -22.53 -10.35 -42.21
N ARG A 278 -23.44 -10.56 -41.26
CA ARG A 278 -24.21 -9.47 -40.62
C ARG A 278 -23.33 -8.71 -39.62
N ARG A 279 -23.37 -7.38 -39.64
CA ARG A 279 -22.74 -6.56 -38.58
C ARG A 279 -23.38 -6.88 -37.23
N ILE A 280 -22.55 -7.27 -36.27
CA ILE A 280 -22.96 -7.77 -34.96
C ILE A 280 -23.02 -6.64 -33.93
N GLY A 281 -22.25 -5.57 -34.12
CA GLY A 281 -21.99 -4.60 -33.07
C GLY A 281 -23.18 -3.85 -32.50
N ARG A 282 -23.05 -3.50 -31.23
CA ARG A 282 -23.94 -2.59 -30.50
C ARG A 282 -23.10 -1.45 -29.93
N ASP A 283 -23.01 -0.36 -30.67
CA ASP A 283 -22.30 0.88 -30.33
C ASP A 283 -23.09 1.82 -29.41
N ASN A 284 -24.26 1.40 -28.95
CA ASN A 284 -25.14 2.19 -28.10
C ASN A 284 -25.79 1.28 -27.05
N ILE A 285 -25.71 1.69 -25.79
CA ILE A 285 -26.15 0.91 -24.64
C ILE A 285 -27.64 0.56 -24.69
N TYR A 286 -28.48 1.43 -25.26
CA TYR A 286 -29.92 1.18 -25.40
C TYR A 286 -30.23 0.07 -26.41
N LYS A 287 -29.28 -0.31 -27.25
CA LYS A 287 -29.40 -1.43 -28.19
C LYS A 287 -28.91 -2.75 -27.60
N VAL A 288 -28.42 -2.76 -26.35
CA VAL A 288 -27.95 -3.95 -25.64
C VAL A 288 -29.04 -4.43 -24.68
N ARG A 289 -29.53 -5.65 -24.88
CA ARG A 289 -30.62 -6.20 -24.05
C ARG A 289 -30.16 -6.61 -22.66
N GLN A 290 -29.00 -7.27 -22.56
CA GLN A 290 -28.46 -7.80 -21.30
C GLN A 290 -27.07 -7.21 -21.00
N PRO A 291 -26.98 -5.93 -20.60
CA PRO A 291 -25.69 -5.30 -20.35
C PRO A 291 -24.93 -5.96 -19.17
N ALA A 292 -25.63 -6.54 -18.20
CA ALA A 292 -25.02 -7.17 -17.02
C ALA A 292 -24.19 -8.42 -17.34
N THR A 293 -24.44 -9.11 -18.46
CA THR A 293 -23.73 -10.33 -18.87
C THR A 293 -22.68 -10.09 -19.95
N LEU A 294 -22.66 -8.89 -20.54
CA LEU A 294 -21.82 -8.55 -21.67
C LEU A 294 -20.49 -7.94 -21.21
N ILE A 295 -19.37 -8.53 -21.62
CA ILE A 295 -18.04 -8.05 -21.32
C ILE A 295 -17.77 -6.77 -22.12
N GLN A 296 -17.28 -5.75 -21.43
CA GLN A 296 -16.88 -4.50 -22.03
C GLN A 296 -15.37 -4.32 -22.00
N TRP A 297 -14.74 -4.54 -20.84
CA TRP A 297 -13.32 -4.28 -20.64
C TRP A 297 -12.57 -5.53 -20.25
N VAL A 298 -11.38 -5.65 -20.84
CA VAL A 298 -10.43 -6.72 -20.57
C VAL A 298 -9.04 -6.13 -20.34
N ARG A 299 -8.14 -6.95 -19.82
CA ARG A 299 -6.73 -6.60 -19.69
C ARG A 299 -5.98 -7.05 -20.93
N MET A 300 -5.30 -6.15 -21.61
CA MET A 300 -4.58 -6.43 -22.87
C MET A 300 -3.30 -7.23 -22.64
N ALA A 301 -2.90 -8.01 -23.64
CA ALA A 301 -1.68 -8.79 -23.60
C ALA A 301 -0.47 -7.88 -23.31
N GLU A 302 0.44 -8.34 -22.45
CA GLU A 302 1.62 -7.54 -22.08
C GLU A 302 2.71 -7.56 -23.16
N ARG A 303 2.65 -8.51 -24.10
CA ARG A 303 3.66 -8.75 -25.13
C ARG A 303 3.00 -9.11 -26.45
N GLY A 304 3.77 -9.03 -27.53
CA GLY A 304 3.28 -9.30 -28.88
C GLY A 304 2.66 -8.06 -29.53
N GLU A 305 2.11 -8.24 -30.73
CA GLU A 305 1.63 -7.12 -31.55
C GLU A 305 0.43 -6.39 -30.95
N PHE A 306 -0.39 -7.09 -30.16
CA PHE A 306 -1.52 -6.51 -29.44
C PHE A 306 -1.13 -5.80 -28.14
N ALA A 307 0.16 -5.80 -27.76
CA ALA A 307 0.60 -5.10 -26.56
C ALA A 307 0.44 -3.57 -26.65
N GLY A 308 0.33 -3.01 -27.86
CA GLY A 308 -0.04 -1.61 -28.06
C GLY A 308 -1.53 -1.36 -28.25
N SER A 309 -2.34 -2.42 -28.38
CA SER A 309 -3.76 -2.31 -28.72
C SER A 309 -4.59 -1.85 -27.52
N ASP A 310 -5.68 -1.15 -27.81
CA ASP A 310 -6.73 -0.73 -26.87
C ASP A 310 -8.03 -1.54 -27.05
N HIS A 311 -8.00 -2.62 -27.83
CA HIS A 311 -9.15 -3.49 -28.06
C HIS A 311 -8.75 -4.91 -28.44
N VAL A 312 -9.71 -5.83 -28.29
CA VAL A 312 -9.59 -7.23 -28.71
C VAL A 312 -10.46 -7.55 -29.93
N HIS A 313 -10.04 -8.56 -30.68
CA HIS A 313 -10.80 -9.15 -31.77
C HIS A 313 -11.51 -10.45 -31.38
N ALA A 314 -12.46 -10.37 -30.46
CA ALA A 314 -13.20 -11.52 -29.95
C ALA A 314 -13.91 -12.34 -31.05
N ALA A 315 -14.36 -11.69 -32.14
CA ALA A 315 -14.97 -12.37 -33.28
C ALA A 315 -14.02 -13.37 -33.98
N SER A 316 -12.72 -13.15 -33.86
CA SER A 316 -11.66 -13.95 -34.49
C SER A 316 -11.20 -15.14 -33.65
N TRP A 317 -11.57 -15.22 -32.37
CA TRP A 317 -11.08 -16.28 -31.47
C TRP A 317 -11.71 -17.63 -31.75
N GLY A 318 -12.98 -17.64 -32.13
CA GLY A 318 -13.68 -18.88 -32.47
C GLY A 318 -13.32 -19.42 -33.85
N ASN A 319 -13.70 -20.67 -34.08
CA ASN A 319 -13.67 -21.32 -35.38
C ASN A 319 -15.05 -21.96 -35.61
N PRO A 320 -15.62 -21.89 -36.83
CA PRO A 320 -16.87 -22.59 -37.16
C PRO A 320 -16.84 -24.08 -36.80
N VAL A 321 -15.66 -24.70 -36.89
CA VAL A 321 -15.41 -26.06 -36.39
C VAL A 321 -14.79 -25.94 -34.99
N PRO A 322 -15.39 -26.55 -33.94
CA PRO A 322 -14.81 -26.53 -32.60
C PRO A 322 -13.43 -27.19 -32.60
N ILE A 323 -12.41 -26.41 -32.25
CA ILE A 323 -11.05 -26.89 -32.02
C ILE A 323 -10.74 -26.66 -30.54
N PRO A 324 -10.40 -27.72 -29.77
CA PRO A 324 -10.06 -27.59 -28.35
C PRO A 324 -8.99 -26.52 -28.12
N ASP A 325 -9.17 -25.72 -27.07
CA ASP A 325 -8.26 -24.66 -26.60
C ASP A 325 -7.95 -23.53 -27.59
N LEU A 326 -8.35 -23.64 -28.86
CA LEU A 326 -8.05 -22.64 -29.89
C LEU A 326 -8.58 -21.24 -29.52
N PRO A 327 -9.81 -21.08 -28.99
CA PRO A 327 -10.28 -19.77 -28.56
C PRO A 327 -9.41 -19.16 -27.47
N ALA A 328 -9.00 -19.94 -26.48
CA ALA A 328 -8.10 -19.47 -25.42
C ALA A 328 -6.72 -19.09 -25.97
N ARG A 329 -6.20 -19.86 -26.94
CA ARG A 329 -4.93 -19.54 -27.63
C ARG A 329 -4.98 -18.23 -28.38
N ARG A 330 -6.01 -18.01 -29.19
CA ARG A 330 -6.20 -16.75 -29.93
C ARG A 330 -6.46 -15.57 -29.02
N ALA A 331 -7.24 -15.77 -27.95
CA ALA A 331 -7.48 -14.72 -26.96
C ALA A 331 -6.19 -14.35 -26.22
N ALA A 332 -5.33 -15.32 -25.86
CA ALA A 332 -4.06 -15.07 -25.18
C ALA A 332 -3.05 -14.27 -26.02
N GLU A 333 -3.18 -14.25 -27.34
CA GLU A 333 -2.39 -13.39 -28.23
C GLU A 333 -2.79 -11.91 -28.14
N GLN A 334 -4.01 -11.62 -27.69
CA GLN A 334 -4.62 -10.29 -27.71
C GLN A 334 -4.84 -9.72 -26.29
N MET A 335 -5.18 -10.57 -25.33
CA MET A 335 -5.48 -10.19 -23.95
C MET A 335 -4.79 -11.11 -22.93
N GLN A 336 -4.59 -10.60 -21.71
CA GLN A 336 -3.98 -11.35 -20.62
C GLN A 336 -5.02 -12.26 -19.93
N ILE A 337 -5.29 -13.41 -20.53
CA ILE A 337 -6.32 -14.35 -20.01
C ILE A 337 -5.93 -15.04 -18.70
N ASP A 338 -4.64 -15.07 -18.34
CA ASP A 338 -4.10 -15.68 -17.11
C ASP A 338 -3.61 -14.63 -16.09
N ALA A 339 -4.14 -13.40 -16.15
CA ALA A 339 -3.76 -12.32 -15.24
C ALA A 339 -3.89 -12.68 -13.75
N ASN A 340 -4.75 -13.65 -13.42
CA ASN A 340 -5.00 -14.20 -12.10
C ASN A 340 -4.62 -15.68 -11.95
N GLY A 341 -3.72 -16.16 -12.82
CA GLY A 341 -3.22 -17.54 -12.83
C GLY A 341 -4.14 -18.52 -13.56
N GLY A 342 -3.89 -19.81 -13.36
CA GLY A 342 -4.59 -20.92 -14.01
C GLY A 342 -3.61 -21.95 -14.61
N PRO A 343 -4.12 -23.09 -15.08
CA PRO A 343 -3.31 -24.10 -15.76
C PRO A 343 -2.60 -23.52 -17.00
N ARG A 344 -1.40 -24.01 -17.28
CA ARG A 344 -0.64 -23.67 -18.48
C ARG A 344 -0.55 -24.91 -19.34
N THR A 345 -0.97 -24.81 -20.60
CA THR A 345 -1.22 -25.99 -21.44
C THR A 345 0.02 -26.54 -22.13
N PHE A 346 1.11 -25.77 -22.36
CA PHE A 346 2.28 -26.29 -23.07
C PHE A 346 3.61 -25.65 -22.64
N ALA A 347 4.59 -26.47 -22.26
CA ALA A 347 6.01 -26.11 -22.16
C ALA A 347 6.63 -26.10 -23.57
N ASP A 348 7.26 -24.97 -23.97
CA ASP A 348 8.45 -24.89 -24.83
C ASP A 348 8.54 -23.58 -25.65
N ASP A 349 7.48 -22.75 -25.72
CA ASP A 349 7.56 -21.43 -26.35
C ASP A 349 6.90 -20.35 -25.49
N ALA A 350 7.68 -19.31 -25.12
CA ALA A 350 7.31 -18.25 -24.19
C ALA A 350 6.04 -17.46 -24.59
N ARG A 351 5.57 -17.63 -25.84
CA ARG A 351 4.36 -17.02 -26.39
C ARG A 351 3.09 -17.86 -26.23
N VAL A 352 3.19 -19.20 -26.22
CA VAL A 352 2.02 -20.12 -26.21
C VAL A 352 1.67 -20.62 -24.80
N LEU A 353 2.60 -20.44 -23.85
CA LEU A 353 2.59 -20.92 -22.46
C LEU A 353 1.43 -20.42 -21.55
N ARG A 354 0.53 -19.54 -22.00
CA ARG A 354 -0.48 -18.89 -21.14
C ARG A 354 -1.93 -19.09 -21.59
N ALA A 355 -2.16 -19.99 -22.54
CA ALA A 355 -3.45 -20.17 -23.20
C ALA A 355 -4.22 -21.41 -22.70
N SER A 356 -5.05 -21.26 -21.68
CA SER A 356 -5.90 -22.33 -21.13
C SER A 356 -7.34 -21.84 -20.98
N PRO A 357 -8.36 -22.68 -21.28
CA PRO A 357 -9.75 -22.35 -20.95
C PRO A 357 -9.97 -22.11 -19.44
N GLU A 358 -9.16 -22.72 -18.58
CA GLU A 358 -9.20 -22.58 -17.12
C GLU A 358 -8.37 -21.39 -16.61
N ALA A 359 -7.68 -20.66 -17.51
CA ALA A 359 -6.97 -19.43 -17.17
C ALA A 359 -7.93 -18.37 -16.64
N ARG A 360 -7.50 -17.62 -15.62
CA ARG A 360 -8.33 -16.66 -14.90
C ARG A 360 -7.84 -15.24 -15.14
N ALA A 361 -8.79 -14.35 -15.39
CA ALA A 361 -8.55 -12.92 -15.55
C ALA A 361 -9.73 -12.10 -15.02
N PRO A 362 -9.54 -10.81 -14.73
CA PRO A 362 -10.63 -9.92 -14.38
C PRO A 362 -11.33 -9.45 -15.66
N TYR A 363 -12.66 -9.51 -15.66
CA TYR A 363 -13.51 -9.02 -16.74
C TYR A 363 -14.47 -7.97 -16.18
N ALA A 364 -14.61 -6.86 -16.89
CA ALA A 364 -15.60 -5.84 -16.57
C ALA A 364 -16.79 -5.97 -17.50
N PHE A 365 -17.99 -5.96 -16.94
CA PHE A 365 -19.23 -6.11 -17.65
C PHE A 365 -19.89 -4.75 -17.86
N LEU A 366 -20.56 -4.56 -18.99
CA LEU A 366 -21.21 -3.31 -19.37
C LEU A 366 -22.23 -2.85 -18.31
N GLY A 367 -22.85 -3.78 -17.59
CA GLY A 367 -23.78 -3.49 -16.48
C GLY A 367 -23.12 -3.13 -15.14
N GLY A 368 -21.83 -2.81 -15.09
CA GLY A 368 -21.18 -2.28 -13.88
C GLY A 368 -20.37 -3.28 -13.05
N SER A 369 -20.58 -4.58 -13.24
CA SER A 369 -19.91 -5.59 -12.42
C SER A 369 -18.49 -5.87 -12.92
N VAL A 370 -17.59 -6.22 -11.99
CA VAL A 370 -16.23 -6.69 -12.32
C VAL A 370 -15.96 -7.94 -11.49
N SER A 371 -15.55 -9.01 -12.16
CA SER A 371 -15.26 -10.29 -11.50
C SER A 371 -14.12 -11.04 -12.19
N VAL A 372 -13.40 -11.85 -11.42
CA VAL A 372 -12.41 -12.78 -11.96
C VAL A 372 -13.13 -14.04 -12.42
N ARG A 373 -12.99 -14.39 -13.70
CA ARG A 373 -13.61 -15.55 -14.35
C ARG A 373 -12.57 -16.40 -15.04
N THR A 374 -12.88 -17.68 -15.26
CA THR A 374 -12.10 -18.48 -16.21
C THR A 374 -12.44 -18.07 -17.64
N PHE A 375 -11.54 -18.32 -18.58
CA PHE A 375 -11.82 -18.05 -19.98
C PHE A 375 -13.01 -18.89 -20.50
N ALA A 376 -13.14 -20.15 -20.07
CA ALA A 376 -14.24 -21.04 -20.43
C ALA A 376 -15.62 -20.59 -19.89
N GLU A 377 -15.65 -19.80 -18.81
CA GLU A 377 -16.89 -19.19 -18.32
C GLU A 377 -17.38 -18.08 -19.25
N VAL A 378 -16.46 -17.35 -19.87
CA VAL A 378 -16.78 -16.15 -20.67
C VAL A 378 -16.81 -16.41 -22.17
N TYR A 379 -16.11 -17.43 -22.65
CA TYR A 379 -16.00 -17.76 -24.07
C TYR A 379 -15.81 -19.27 -24.27
N ARG A 380 -16.89 -19.97 -24.68
CA ARG A 380 -16.84 -21.40 -25.03
C ARG A 380 -16.68 -21.60 -26.53
N SER A 381 -17.40 -20.81 -27.31
CA SER A 381 -17.35 -20.85 -28.77
C SER A 381 -17.77 -19.51 -29.38
N ILE A 382 -17.65 -19.39 -30.70
CA ILE A 382 -18.13 -18.20 -31.43
C ILE A 382 -19.64 -17.97 -31.26
N ASN A 383 -20.40 -19.03 -30.97
CA ASN A 383 -21.86 -18.99 -30.78
C ASN A 383 -22.26 -19.06 -29.29
N GLU A 384 -21.30 -19.12 -28.37
CA GLU A 384 -21.55 -19.16 -26.93
C GLU A 384 -20.43 -18.40 -26.21
N ASN A 385 -20.60 -17.09 -26.08
CA ASN A 385 -19.66 -16.21 -25.39
C ASN A 385 -20.34 -14.92 -24.90
N GLN A 386 -19.67 -14.25 -23.97
CA GLN A 386 -20.09 -13.01 -23.33
C GLN A 386 -19.51 -11.75 -23.98
N PHE A 387 -18.91 -11.85 -25.18
CA PHE A 387 -18.40 -10.69 -25.93
C PHE A 387 -19.38 -10.25 -27.02
N ASN A 388 -20.09 -11.19 -27.64
CA ASN A 388 -21.02 -10.92 -28.71
C ASN A 388 -22.41 -10.52 -28.16
N PRO A 389 -22.89 -9.28 -28.36
CA PRO A 389 -24.18 -8.83 -27.88
C PRO A 389 -25.38 -9.58 -28.47
N LEU A 390 -25.27 -10.14 -29.68
CA LEU A 390 -26.37 -10.87 -30.33
C LEU A 390 -26.64 -12.24 -29.67
N LEU A 391 -25.69 -12.77 -28.92
CA LEU A 391 -25.86 -14.03 -28.18
C LEU A 391 -26.55 -13.82 -26.83
N GLN A 392 -26.78 -12.57 -26.46
CA GLN A 392 -27.39 -12.15 -25.19
C GLN A 392 -28.83 -11.65 -25.41
N GLU A 393 -29.45 -11.98 -26.56
CA GLU A 393 -30.75 -11.46 -27.00
C GLU A 393 -31.96 -12.32 -26.62
#